data_AF-A0A7J6LRP8-F1
#
_entry.id   AF-A0A7J6LRP8-F1
#
_cell.length_a   1.000
_cell.length_b   1.000
_cell.length_c   1.000
_cell.angle_alpha   90.00
_cell.angle_beta   90.00
_cell.angle_gamma   90.00
#
_symmetry.space_group_name_H-M   'P 1'
#
loop_
_entity.id
_entity.type
_entity.pdbx_description
1 polymer ?
#
loop_
_entity_poly.entity_id
_entity_poly.type
_entity_poly.pdbx_seq_one_letter_code
_entity_poly.pdbx_strand_id
1 'polypeptide(L)'
;MFSSSALLLGCLLAASSNQASADHADDVVTLLNKRFNEGGPTNDLSKAGVLMHQWDGMGSEDYDQSWRPYTPEECSNSSSHANCQYSDRISCLLINNDVRNPGDGRIPLYTYTRGGTVEDPDFTEVTCAYSEDGGTTDRSNVGCGCHSGDDQCEAWGDNNSCALEGPVADLSVCWWGPNDLQNMMENQKGVYNEVVISSATYLKNLPESIQAFFFIANDSLGETETRTQYGTFKASYPNADVPLLVLDYNAKESPFFKADNTQMYTTGAPTTGNGLMTTPSYGTTQSGWYPESPVTTSPEDADGQAGSTSNAYGKSITLAALVGGLLLFLNL
;
A
#
# COMPACT_ATOMS: atom_id res chain seq x y z
N MET A 1 -44.61 42.63 -5.18
CA MET A 1 -43.31 42.92 -4.55
C MET A 1 -43.01 41.75 -3.61
N PHE A 2 -42.31 40.72 -4.09
CA PHE A 2 -41.80 39.64 -3.25
C PHE A 2 -40.27 39.62 -3.34
N SER A 3 -39.69 39.30 -2.19
CA SER A 3 -38.34 39.59 -1.72
C SER A 3 -37.21 38.93 -2.54
N SER A 4 -36.24 39.75 -2.97
CA SER A 4 -34.98 39.32 -3.60
C SER A 4 -33.86 39.01 -2.59
N SER A 5 -34.15 38.96 -1.28
CA SER A 5 -33.12 38.85 -0.24
C SER A 5 -32.69 37.42 0.10
N ALA A 6 -33.35 36.38 -0.43
CA ALA A 6 -33.03 34.99 -0.12
C ALA A 6 -31.89 34.40 -0.98
N LEU A 7 -31.57 34.98 -2.13
CA LEU A 7 -30.55 34.43 -3.05
C LEU A 7 -29.10 34.75 -2.64
N LEU A 8 -28.84 35.85 -1.95
CA LEU A 8 -27.46 36.24 -1.59
C LEU A 8 -26.88 35.39 -0.45
N LEU A 9 -27.70 34.88 0.47
CA LEU A 9 -27.20 34.13 1.63
C LEU A 9 -26.73 32.71 1.25
N GLY A 10 -27.36 32.09 0.23
CA GLY A 10 -26.99 30.76 -0.26
C GLY A 10 -25.64 30.74 -1.02
N CYS A 11 -25.32 31.79 -1.78
CA CYS A 11 -24.05 31.88 -2.50
C CYS A 11 -22.84 32.10 -1.57
N LEU A 12 -23.01 32.80 -0.44
CA LEU A 12 -21.93 33.04 0.51
C LEU A 12 -21.54 31.77 1.30
N LEU A 13 -22.51 30.93 1.66
CA LEU A 13 -22.25 29.68 2.39
C LEU A 13 -21.56 28.62 1.52
N ALA A 14 -21.95 28.50 0.23
CA ALA A 14 -21.31 27.58 -0.71
C ALA A 14 -19.88 28.00 -1.07
N ALA A 15 -19.58 29.30 -1.10
CA ALA A 15 -18.23 29.80 -1.32
C ALA A 15 -17.30 29.48 -0.13
N SER A 16 -17.79 29.61 1.12
CA SER A 16 -16.98 29.32 2.31
C SER A 16 -16.63 27.85 2.49
N SER A 17 -17.52 26.91 2.12
CA SER A 17 -17.26 25.48 2.25
C SER A 17 -16.23 24.97 1.23
N ASN A 18 -16.29 25.49 -0.01
CA ASN A 18 -15.34 25.11 -1.06
C ASN A 18 -13.92 25.63 -0.78
N GLN A 19 -13.80 26.79 -0.14
CA GLN A 19 -12.49 27.33 0.24
C GLN A 19 -11.87 26.53 1.40
N ALA A 20 -12.64 26.20 2.43
CA ALA A 20 -12.13 25.42 3.57
C ALA A 20 -11.61 24.02 3.17
N SER A 21 -12.30 23.32 2.27
CA SER A 21 -11.84 22.01 1.80
C SER A 21 -10.60 22.11 0.89
N ALA A 22 -10.49 23.19 0.11
CA ALA A 22 -9.30 23.43 -0.69
C ALA A 22 -8.07 23.74 0.17
N ASP A 23 -8.25 24.53 1.24
CA ASP A 23 -7.22 24.84 2.22
C ASP A 23 -6.77 23.56 2.97
N HIS A 24 -7.72 22.70 3.36
CA HIS A 24 -7.39 21.42 4.00
C HIS A 24 -6.57 20.48 3.10
N ALA A 25 -6.94 20.35 1.82
CA ALA A 25 -6.18 19.54 0.88
C ALA A 25 -4.74 20.03 0.71
N ASP A 26 -4.51 21.36 0.73
CA ASP A 26 -3.17 21.94 0.68
C ASP A 26 -2.35 21.65 1.95
N ASP A 27 -3.00 21.68 3.11
CA ASP A 27 -2.38 21.30 4.39
C ASP A 27 -1.96 19.83 4.39
N VAL A 28 -2.81 18.92 3.90
CA VAL A 28 -2.49 17.49 3.77
C VAL A 28 -1.32 17.27 2.81
N VAL A 29 -1.33 17.88 1.63
CA VAL A 29 -0.20 17.79 0.67
C VAL A 29 1.10 18.28 1.30
N THR A 30 1.06 19.41 2.01
CA THR A 30 2.21 19.98 2.70
C THR A 30 2.73 19.03 3.77
N LEU A 31 1.84 18.46 4.58
CA LEU A 31 2.16 17.50 5.63
C LEU A 31 2.80 16.23 5.07
N LEU A 32 2.21 15.64 4.03
CA LEU A 32 2.70 14.39 3.43
C LEU A 32 4.07 14.57 2.79
N ASN A 33 4.27 15.66 2.03
CA ASN A 33 5.58 15.96 1.46
C ASN A 33 6.62 16.25 2.55
N LYS A 34 6.25 16.89 3.66
CA LYS A 34 7.14 17.07 4.83
C LYS A 34 7.52 15.73 5.44
N ARG A 35 6.54 14.85 5.72
CA ARG A 35 6.78 13.49 6.25
C ARG A 35 7.66 12.65 5.32
N PHE A 36 7.47 12.77 4.01
CA PHE A 36 8.30 12.10 3.04
C PHE A 36 9.76 12.55 3.09
N ASN A 37 10.02 13.86 3.19
CA ASN A 37 11.38 14.40 3.21
C ASN A 37 12.12 14.24 4.53
N GLU A 38 11.39 14.40 5.64
CA GLU A 38 11.97 14.34 6.99
C GLU A 38 11.88 12.93 7.60
N GLY A 39 11.18 12.01 6.94
CA GLY A 39 11.00 10.64 7.37
C GLY A 39 12.28 9.84 7.31
N GLY A 40 12.50 8.98 8.31
CA GLY A 40 13.66 8.10 8.40
C GLY A 40 13.46 7.04 9.49
N PRO A 41 14.45 6.19 9.76
CA PRO A 41 14.31 5.10 10.71
C PRO A 41 13.90 5.56 12.11
N THR A 42 12.72 5.14 12.56
CA THR A 42 12.17 5.43 13.89
C THR A 42 10.99 4.49 14.20
N ASN A 43 10.68 4.35 15.49
CA ASN A 43 9.49 3.62 15.95
C ASN A 43 8.23 4.51 16.03
N ASP A 44 8.36 5.81 15.74
CA ASP A 44 7.23 6.74 15.69
C ASP A 44 6.70 6.84 14.24
N LEU A 45 5.57 6.18 13.96
CA LEU A 45 5.00 6.12 12.62
C LEU A 45 4.77 7.52 12.01
N SER A 46 4.44 8.54 12.82
CA SER A 46 4.22 9.91 12.35
C SER A 46 5.48 10.61 11.84
N LYS A 47 6.65 10.07 12.19
CA LYS A 47 7.99 10.56 11.83
C LYS A 47 8.74 9.62 10.90
N ALA A 48 8.22 8.43 10.63
CA ALA A 48 8.92 7.41 9.85
C ALA A 48 8.82 7.64 8.33
N GLY A 49 7.76 8.31 7.89
CA GLY A 49 7.49 8.59 6.48
C GLY A 49 6.00 8.73 6.21
N VAL A 50 5.57 8.31 5.03
CA VAL A 50 4.16 8.26 4.64
C VAL A 50 3.73 6.80 4.51
N LEU A 51 2.77 6.38 5.33
CA LEU A 51 2.20 5.03 5.31
C LEU A 51 1.08 4.97 4.26
N MET A 52 1.13 4.01 3.36
CA MET A 52 0.25 3.92 2.21
C MET A 52 -0.23 2.48 2.01
N HIS A 53 -1.52 2.27 1.78
CA HIS A 53 -2.05 1.01 1.27
C HIS A 53 -2.32 1.16 -0.23
N GLN A 54 -1.82 0.22 -1.05
CA GLN A 54 -2.19 0.14 -2.48
C GLN A 54 -3.26 -0.92 -2.67
N TRP A 55 -4.15 -0.70 -3.63
CA TRP A 55 -5.18 -1.70 -3.96
C TRP A 55 -4.51 -3.03 -4.33
N ASP A 56 -4.80 -4.08 -3.58
CA ASP A 56 -4.15 -5.39 -3.70
C ASP A 56 -5.14 -6.51 -4.04
N GLY A 57 -6.44 -6.20 -4.10
CA GLY A 57 -7.48 -7.20 -4.31
C GLY A 57 -8.09 -7.75 -3.02
N MET A 58 -7.68 -7.25 -1.85
CA MET A 58 -7.93 -7.90 -0.55
C MET A 58 -8.99 -7.19 0.31
N GLY A 59 -9.38 -5.98 -0.09
CA GLY A 59 -10.44 -5.21 0.56
C GLY A 59 -11.85 -5.77 0.37
N SER A 60 -12.85 -5.00 0.78
CA SER A 60 -14.28 -5.34 0.69
C SER A 60 -14.83 -5.20 -0.73
N GLU A 61 -14.23 -5.93 -1.68
CA GLU A 61 -14.50 -5.78 -3.12
C GLU A 61 -15.94 -6.12 -3.50
N ASP A 62 -16.57 -7.08 -2.81
CA ASP A 62 -17.98 -7.45 -3.06
C ASP A 62 -18.95 -6.29 -2.79
N TYR A 63 -18.48 -5.23 -2.12
CA TYR A 63 -19.22 -4.01 -1.82
C TYR A 63 -18.70 -2.78 -2.58
N ASP A 64 -17.76 -2.95 -3.52
CA ASP A 64 -17.03 -1.85 -4.18
C ASP A 64 -16.32 -0.92 -3.16
N GLN A 65 -15.83 -1.49 -2.07
CA GLN A 65 -15.20 -0.77 -0.95
C GLN A 65 -13.80 -1.32 -0.66
N SER A 66 -12.94 -1.37 -1.68
CA SER A 66 -11.56 -1.83 -1.57
C SER A 66 -10.73 -0.97 -0.60
N TRP A 67 -11.18 0.24 -0.27
CA TRP A 67 -10.58 1.12 0.75
C TRP A 67 -10.75 0.64 2.20
N ARG A 68 -11.48 -0.46 2.46
CA ARG A 68 -11.54 -1.07 3.81
C ARG A 68 -11.53 -2.59 3.75
N PRO A 69 -11.01 -3.26 4.81
CA PRO A 69 -11.17 -4.69 4.96
C PRO A 69 -12.64 -5.05 5.25
N TYR A 70 -12.96 -6.33 5.10
CA TYR A 70 -14.23 -6.87 5.57
C TYR A 70 -14.34 -6.74 7.08
N THR A 71 -15.55 -6.46 7.57
CA THR A 71 -15.87 -6.49 9.00
C THR A 71 -15.99 -7.95 9.50
N PRO A 72 -15.77 -8.20 10.80
CA PRO A 72 -16.04 -9.52 11.40
C PRO A 72 -17.47 -9.99 11.14
N GLU A 73 -18.44 -9.09 11.16
CA GLU A 73 -19.85 -9.40 10.87
C GLU A 73 -20.05 -9.84 9.42
N GLU A 74 -19.46 -9.16 8.44
CA GLU A 74 -19.52 -9.57 7.03
C GLU A 74 -18.90 -10.96 6.84
N CYS A 75 -17.76 -11.24 7.48
CA CYS A 75 -17.09 -12.54 7.38
C CYS A 75 -17.77 -13.67 8.14
N SER A 76 -18.52 -13.36 9.20
CA SER A 76 -19.31 -14.35 9.94
C SER A 76 -20.52 -14.87 9.17
N ASN A 77 -21.04 -14.06 8.24
CA ASN A 77 -22.31 -14.31 7.57
C ASN A 77 -22.17 -14.93 6.17
N SER A 78 -20.96 -15.03 5.63
CA SER A 78 -20.75 -15.70 4.35
C SER A 78 -19.36 -16.33 4.22
N SER A 79 -19.34 -17.63 3.94
CA SER A 79 -18.15 -18.32 3.43
C SER A 79 -17.83 -17.98 1.97
N SER A 80 -18.57 -17.06 1.33
CA SER A 80 -18.40 -16.70 -0.09
C SER A 80 -17.45 -15.53 -0.33
N HIS A 81 -17.14 -14.73 0.69
CA HIS A 81 -16.21 -13.61 0.55
C HIS A 81 -14.79 -14.19 0.50
N ALA A 82 -14.20 -14.22 -0.70
CA ALA A 82 -12.90 -14.89 -0.96
C ALA A 82 -11.77 -14.39 -0.05
N ASN A 83 -11.86 -13.14 0.43
CA ASN A 83 -10.79 -12.48 1.18
C ASN A 83 -11.04 -12.37 2.69
N CYS A 84 -12.09 -13.01 3.21
CA CYS A 84 -12.39 -12.91 4.65
C CYS A 84 -11.29 -13.45 5.56
N GLN A 85 -10.48 -14.39 5.08
CA GLN A 85 -9.31 -14.90 5.80
C GLN A 85 -8.19 -13.85 6.00
N TYR A 86 -8.25 -12.73 5.28
CA TYR A 86 -7.28 -11.63 5.33
C TYR A 86 -7.86 -10.36 5.96
N SER A 87 -9.12 -10.41 6.42
CA SER A 87 -9.83 -9.27 7.00
C SER A 87 -9.21 -8.73 8.30
N ASP A 88 -8.28 -9.46 8.89
CA ASP A 88 -7.60 -9.14 10.13
C ASP A 88 -6.38 -8.21 9.95
N ARG A 89 -5.95 -7.99 8.70
CA ARG A 89 -4.76 -7.20 8.38
C ARG A 89 -4.97 -6.29 7.17
N ILE A 90 -4.24 -5.18 7.13
CA ILE A 90 -4.08 -4.36 5.93
C ILE A 90 -2.58 -4.26 5.66
N SER A 91 -2.19 -4.60 4.43
CA SER A 91 -0.80 -4.50 3.98
C SER A 91 -0.54 -3.10 3.44
N CYS A 92 0.37 -2.38 4.08
CA CYS A 92 0.80 -1.06 3.68
C CYS A 92 2.29 -1.08 3.28
N LEU A 93 2.74 0.00 2.66
CA LEU A 93 4.14 0.33 2.52
C LEU A 93 4.41 1.69 3.16
N LEU A 94 5.60 1.86 3.72
CA LEU A 94 6.07 3.12 4.28
C LEU A 94 7.11 3.74 3.35
N ILE A 95 6.84 4.94 2.83
CA ILE A 95 7.75 5.64 1.93
C ILE A 95 8.39 6.87 2.58
N ASN A 96 9.65 7.13 2.24
CA ASN A 96 10.37 8.36 2.56
C ASN A 96 11.41 8.66 1.45
N ASN A 97 12.12 9.77 1.58
CA ASN A 97 13.08 10.22 0.58
C ASN A 97 14.41 9.44 0.62
N ASP A 98 14.74 8.82 1.75
CA ASP A 98 15.99 8.10 1.95
C ASP A 98 16.05 6.78 1.18
N VAL A 99 14.90 6.12 0.98
CA VAL A 99 14.83 4.86 0.24
C VAL A 99 14.45 5.10 -1.22
N ARG A 100 15.31 4.62 -2.13
CA ARG A 100 15.16 4.72 -3.58
C ARG A 100 15.57 3.42 -4.26
N ASN A 101 14.90 3.08 -5.36
CA ASN A 101 15.32 1.99 -6.22
C ASN A 101 16.75 2.25 -6.74
N PRO A 102 17.71 1.33 -6.53
CA PRO A 102 19.10 1.56 -6.93
C PRO A 102 19.30 1.64 -8.45
N GLY A 103 18.39 1.04 -9.23
CA GLY A 103 18.48 1.01 -10.69
C GLY A 103 18.03 2.29 -11.39
N ASP A 104 17.00 2.94 -10.88
CA ASP A 104 16.34 4.07 -11.55
C ASP A 104 16.03 5.27 -10.63
N GLY A 105 16.30 5.14 -9.34
CA GLY A 105 16.12 6.21 -8.36
C GLY A 105 14.67 6.59 -8.08
N ARG A 106 13.70 5.75 -8.47
CA ARG A 106 12.27 5.93 -8.17
C ARG A 106 11.96 5.59 -6.71
N ILE A 107 10.82 6.09 -6.23
CA ILE A 107 10.19 5.62 -4.99
C ILE A 107 9.86 4.12 -5.18
N PRO A 108 10.33 3.22 -4.30
CA PRO A 108 9.91 1.83 -4.33
C PRO A 108 8.44 1.71 -3.92
N LEU A 109 7.62 1.10 -4.78
CA LEU A 109 6.19 0.84 -4.54
C LEU A 109 5.91 -0.65 -4.78
N TYR A 110 4.83 -1.18 -4.22
CA TYR A 110 4.35 -2.55 -4.51
C TYR A 110 4.01 -2.69 -6.01
N THR A 111 3.31 -1.70 -6.55
CA THR A 111 3.03 -1.59 -7.98
C THR A 111 3.04 -0.14 -8.45
N TYR A 112 3.33 0.09 -9.72
CA TYR A 112 3.32 1.41 -10.36
C TYR A 112 2.01 1.71 -11.12
N THR A 113 1.02 0.83 -11.00
CA THR A 113 -0.23 0.89 -11.78
C THR A 113 -1.50 0.78 -10.92
N ARG A 114 -1.40 1.08 -9.62
CA ARG A 114 -2.55 1.11 -8.72
C ARG A 114 -2.43 2.25 -7.73
N GLY A 115 -3.55 2.92 -7.50
CA GLY A 115 -3.67 3.90 -6.41
C GLY A 115 -3.94 3.22 -5.07
N GLY A 116 -4.51 3.99 -4.15
CA GLY A 116 -4.63 3.56 -2.78
C GLY A 116 -5.12 4.62 -1.81
N THR A 117 -4.89 4.34 -0.52
CA THR A 117 -5.09 5.23 0.61
C THR A 117 -3.76 5.58 1.28
N VAL A 118 -3.69 6.79 1.83
CA VAL A 118 -2.64 7.22 2.76
C VAL A 118 -3.25 7.13 4.16
N GLU A 119 -2.58 6.38 5.04
CA GLU A 119 -3.12 6.11 6.37
C GLU A 119 -2.67 7.16 7.38
N ASP A 120 -3.58 7.55 8.27
CA ASP A 120 -3.28 8.48 9.34
C ASP A 120 -2.58 7.73 10.50
N PRO A 121 -1.34 8.12 10.87
CA PRO A 121 -0.59 7.44 11.93
C PRO A 121 -1.22 7.57 13.31
N ASP A 122 -2.07 8.57 13.56
CA ASP A 122 -2.72 8.77 14.86
C ASP A 122 -3.93 7.84 15.04
N PHE A 123 -4.45 7.28 13.94
CA PHE A 123 -5.66 6.45 13.90
C PHE A 123 -5.39 5.03 13.40
N THR A 124 -4.11 4.66 13.32
CA THR A 124 -3.63 3.38 12.81
C THR A 124 -2.68 2.72 13.81
N GLU A 125 -2.65 1.40 13.82
CA GLU A 125 -1.77 0.61 14.68
C GLU A 125 -0.97 -0.37 13.83
N VAL A 126 0.35 -0.20 13.81
CA VAL A 126 1.28 -1.15 13.21
C VAL A 126 1.27 -2.42 14.06
N THR A 127 0.95 -3.56 13.44
CA THR A 127 1.11 -4.87 14.06
C THR A 127 2.50 -5.41 13.80
N CYS A 128 3.09 -5.08 12.65
CA CYS A 128 4.45 -5.46 12.28
C CYS A 128 4.97 -4.84 10.99
N ALA A 129 6.23 -5.14 10.67
CA ALA A 129 6.84 -4.76 9.41
C ALA A 129 7.85 -5.79 8.87
N TYR A 130 8.12 -5.71 7.58
CA TYR A 130 9.10 -6.46 6.81
C TYR A 130 9.93 -5.48 5.99
N SER A 131 11.24 -5.73 5.88
CA SER A 131 12.13 -4.81 5.16
C SER A 131 12.01 -4.91 3.63
N GLU A 132 11.32 -5.95 3.16
CA GLU A 132 10.87 -6.17 1.78
C GLU A 132 9.40 -6.66 1.79
N ASP A 133 8.96 -7.32 0.73
CA ASP A 133 7.68 -8.02 0.68
C ASP A 133 7.63 -9.15 1.73
N GLY A 134 6.72 -9.04 2.69
CA GLY A 134 6.49 -10.04 3.73
C GLY A 134 5.63 -11.21 3.25
N GLY A 135 4.92 -11.05 2.12
CA GLY A 135 3.99 -12.02 1.57
C GLY A 135 2.89 -12.37 2.56
N THR A 136 2.35 -11.39 3.29
CA THR A 136 1.46 -11.65 4.44
C THR A 136 0.18 -12.40 4.09
N THR A 137 -0.21 -12.41 2.81
CA THR A 137 -1.31 -13.22 2.26
C THR A 137 -0.97 -14.71 2.15
N ASP A 138 0.31 -15.05 2.04
CA ASP A 138 0.82 -16.42 1.92
C ASP A 138 1.19 -17.00 3.30
N ARG A 139 1.12 -16.20 4.36
CA ARG A 139 1.50 -16.63 5.71
C ARG A 139 0.35 -17.36 6.40
N SER A 140 0.70 -18.49 6.99
CA SER A 140 -0.10 -19.17 8.01
C SER A 140 -0.23 -18.28 9.25
N ASN A 141 -1.41 -18.29 9.87
CA ASN A 141 -1.79 -17.50 11.05
C ASN A 141 -2.22 -16.04 10.78
N VAL A 142 -2.90 -15.45 11.78
CA VAL A 142 -3.44 -14.08 11.73
C VAL A 142 -2.35 -13.00 11.61
N GLY A 143 -2.71 -11.82 11.11
CA GLY A 143 -1.88 -10.62 11.03
C GLY A 143 -0.58 -10.80 10.25
N CYS A 144 0.49 -11.04 10.98
CA CYS A 144 1.84 -11.09 10.45
C CYS A 144 2.37 -12.51 10.25
N GLY A 145 1.47 -13.48 10.31
CA GLY A 145 1.80 -14.88 10.28
C GLY A 145 2.59 -15.32 11.50
N CYS A 146 3.27 -16.46 11.37
CA CYS A 146 3.91 -17.09 12.53
C CYS A 146 5.16 -16.37 13.05
N HIS A 147 5.18 -16.14 14.37
CA HIS A 147 6.26 -15.45 15.06
C HIS A 147 6.53 -16.04 16.45
N SER A 148 7.70 -15.76 17.00
CA SER A 148 8.08 -16.15 18.36
C SER A 148 7.05 -15.67 19.39
N GLY A 149 6.76 -16.51 20.38
CA GLY A 149 5.79 -16.19 21.44
C GLY A 149 4.33 -16.39 21.06
N ASP A 150 4.04 -16.89 19.85
CA ASP A 150 2.73 -17.42 19.49
C ASP A 150 2.72 -18.94 19.74
N ASP A 151 1.93 -19.37 20.72
CA ASP A 151 1.83 -20.79 21.13
C ASP A 151 1.43 -21.72 19.97
N GLN A 152 0.59 -21.25 19.05
CA GLN A 152 0.12 -22.03 17.91
C GLN A 152 1.24 -22.20 16.88
N CYS A 153 2.02 -21.16 16.64
CA CYS A 153 3.19 -21.20 15.77
C CYS A 153 4.33 -22.03 16.36
N GLU A 154 4.56 -21.93 17.67
CA GLU A 154 5.49 -22.80 18.39
C GLU A 154 5.09 -24.27 18.29
N ALA A 155 3.79 -24.57 18.40
CA ALA A 155 3.26 -25.92 18.20
C ALA A 155 3.43 -26.43 16.76
N TRP A 156 3.39 -25.54 15.76
CA TRP A 156 3.66 -25.87 14.35
C TRP A 156 5.14 -25.96 14.03
N GLY A 157 6.02 -25.43 14.88
CA GLY A 157 7.44 -25.31 14.62
C GLY A 157 7.76 -24.29 13.51
N ASP A 158 6.89 -23.31 13.33
CA ASP A 158 7.00 -22.23 12.35
C ASP A 158 7.30 -20.90 13.05
N ASN A 159 8.27 -20.14 12.56
CA ASN A 159 8.67 -18.86 13.14
C ASN A 159 9.37 -18.00 12.08
N ASN A 160 8.74 -16.88 11.73
CA ASN A 160 9.24 -15.90 10.79
C ASN A 160 9.83 -14.66 11.48
N SER A 161 9.93 -14.62 12.81
CA SER A 161 10.51 -13.47 13.52
C SER A 161 11.97 -13.24 13.12
N CYS A 162 12.34 -11.97 12.92
CA CYS A 162 13.73 -11.58 12.93
C CYS A 162 14.27 -11.85 14.34
N ALA A 163 15.10 -12.88 14.51
CA ALA A 163 15.71 -13.15 15.80
C ALA A 163 16.65 -11.98 16.17
N LEU A 164 16.34 -11.26 17.25
CA LEU A 164 17.30 -10.34 17.88
C LEU A 164 18.52 -11.11 18.43
N GLU A 165 18.34 -12.40 18.74
CA GLU A 165 19.40 -13.31 19.18
C GLU A 165 19.50 -14.55 18.27
N GLY A 166 20.47 -14.54 17.35
CA GLY A 166 20.79 -15.65 16.46
C GLY A 166 21.11 -15.19 15.03
N PRO A 167 21.71 -16.04 14.19
CA PRO A 167 21.91 -15.70 12.78
C PRO A 167 20.56 -15.77 12.08
N VAL A 168 19.91 -14.63 11.88
CA VAL A 168 18.75 -14.55 10.97
C VAL A 168 19.26 -14.92 9.57
N ALA A 169 18.69 -15.97 8.98
CA ALA A 169 19.15 -16.49 7.68
C ALA A 169 18.89 -15.48 6.55
N ASP A 170 17.87 -14.63 6.71
CA ASP A 170 17.54 -13.57 5.77
C ASP A 170 16.71 -12.48 6.48
N LEU A 171 17.25 -11.26 6.53
CA LEU A 171 16.58 -10.10 7.15
C LEU A 171 15.51 -9.47 6.25
N SER A 172 15.46 -9.87 4.98
CA SER A 172 14.49 -9.35 4.00
C SER A 172 13.07 -9.87 4.22
N VAL A 173 12.95 -11.15 4.61
CA VAL A 173 11.65 -11.88 4.71
C VAL A 173 11.20 -12.16 6.13
N CYS A 174 11.96 -11.71 7.12
CA CYS A 174 11.63 -11.89 8.53
C CYS A 174 10.79 -10.72 9.05
N TRP A 175 9.98 -11.05 10.05
CA TRP A 175 9.03 -10.17 10.72
C TRP A 175 9.71 -9.35 11.82
N TRP A 176 9.51 -8.03 11.79
CA TRP A 176 9.81 -7.11 12.86
C TRP A 176 8.55 -6.78 13.65
N GLY A 177 8.66 -6.78 14.98
CA GLY A 177 7.54 -6.49 15.86
C GLY A 177 7.04 -5.03 15.74
N PRO A 178 5.88 -4.73 16.36
CA PRO A 178 5.25 -3.41 16.26
C PRO A 178 6.12 -2.28 16.85
N ASN A 179 7.09 -2.62 17.71
CA ASN A 179 8.03 -1.67 18.33
C ASN A 179 9.42 -1.70 17.67
N ASP A 180 9.57 -2.34 16.52
CA ASP A 180 10.85 -2.53 15.82
C ASP A 180 10.84 -1.94 14.39
N LEU A 181 9.92 -1.00 14.12
CA LEU A 181 9.83 -0.31 12.83
C LEU A 181 11.16 0.36 12.46
N GLN A 182 11.86 0.96 13.43
CA GLN A 182 13.18 1.54 13.20
C GLN A 182 14.16 0.50 12.64
N ASN A 183 14.25 -0.66 13.29
CA ASN A 183 15.17 -1.71 12.89
C ASN A 183 14.81 -2.28 11.51
N MET A 184 13.52 -2.42 11.20
CA MET A 184 13.06 -2.80 9.85
C MET A 184 13.60 -1.82 8.80
N MET A 185 13.40 -0.51 9.03
CA MET A 185 13.79 0.52 8.08
C MET A 185 15.31 0.61 7.89
N GLU A 186 16.10 0.41 8.96
CA GLU A 186 17.56 0.34 8.87
C GLU A 186 18.04 -0.85 8.00
N ASN A 187 17.22 -1.87 7.84
CA ASN A 187 17.52 -3.08 7.06
C ASN A 187 16.89 -3.10 5.65
N GLN A 188 16.07 -2.11 5.29
CA GLN A 188 15.46 -2.00 3.95
C GLN A 188 16.50 -1.68 2.88
N LYS A 189 16.47 -2.39 1.75
CA LYS A 189 17.51 -2.30 0.69
C LYS A 189 16.98 -1.80 -0.66
N GLY A 190 16.42 -0.60 -0.69
CA GLY A 190 16.05 0.06 -1.95
C GLY A 190 14.95 -0.66 -2.74
N VAL A 191 14.20 -1.55 -2.08
CA VAL A 191 12.94 -2.14 -2.56
C VAL A 191 11.81 -1.66 -1.64
N TYR A 192 10.56 -1.90 -1.99
CA TYR A 192 9.43 -1.53 -1.12
C TYR A 192 9.43 -2.41 0.13
N ASN A 193 8.99 -1.87 1.27
CA ASN A 193 8.76 -2.62 2.50
C ASN A 193 7.28 -2.99 2.61
N GLU A 194 6.96 -3.91 3.52
CA GLU A 194 5.59 -4.20 3.92
C GLU A 194 5.41 -3.86 5.40
N VAL A 195 4.47 -2.98 5.72
CA VAL A 195 4.05 -2.62 7.07
C VAL A 195 2.60 -3.07 7.23
N VAL A 196 2.35 -3.99 8.16
CA VAL A 196 1.01 -4.49 8.42
C VAL A 196 0.37 -3.68 9.53
N ILE A 197 -0.88 -3.27 9.31
CA ILE A 197 -1.67 -2.56 10.30
C ILE A 197 -2.91 -3.36 10.70
N SER A 198 -3.40 -3.10 11.91
CA SER A 198 -4.59 -3.73 12.48
C SER A 198 -5.86 -3.27 11.77
N SER A 199 -6.53 -4.18 11.05
CA SER A 199 -7.85 -3.92 10.47
C SER A 199 -8.90 -3.52 11.50
N ALA A 200 -8.82 -4.08 12.72
CA ALA A 200 -9.76 -3.77 13.78
C ALA A 200 -9.61 -2.32 14.27
N THR A 201 -8.37 -1.85 14.43
CA THR A 201 -8.07 -0.46 14.81
C THR A 201 -8.46 0.49 13.68
N TYR A 202 -8.15 0.11 12.43
CA TYR A 202 -8.53 0.83 11.23
C TYR A 202 -10.05 1.03 11.12
N LEU A 203 -10.82 -0.06 11.12
CA LEU A 203 -12.28 0.00 10.99
C LEU A 203 -12.94 0.80 12.11
N LYS A 204 -12.43 0.69 13.35
CA LYS A 204 -12.95 1.40 14.51
C LYS A 204 -12.81 2.93 14.40
N ASN A 205 -11.77 3.39 13.71
CA ASN A 205 -11.43 4.81 13.60
C ASN A 205 -11.79 5.40 12.23
N LEU A 206 -12.57 4.72 11.40
CA LEU A 206 -13.08 5.32 10.17
C LEU A 206 -14.09 6.44 10.47
N PRO A 207 -14.06 7.56 9.71
CA PRO A 207 -13.19 7.81 8.54
C PRO A 207 -11.76 8.28 8.83
N GLU A 208 -11.42 8.65 10.07
CA GLU A 208 -10.16 9.28 10.47
C GLU A 208 -8.90 8.44 10.22
N SER A 209 -9.01 7.11 10.06
CA SER A 209 -7.89 6.27 9.64
C SER A 209 -7.33 6.61 8.26
N ILE A 210 -8.11 7.25 7.39
CA ILE A 210 -7.68 7.61 6.03
C ILE A 210 -7.37 9.10 5.98
N GLN A 211 -6.09 9.43 5.74
CA GLN A 211 -5.64 10.81 5.59
C GLN A 211 -5.80 11.33 4.16
N ALA A 212 -5.70 10.47 3.14
CA ALA A 212 -5.95 10.81 1.74
C ALA A 212 -6.24 9.57 0.89
N PHE A 213 -6.88 9.78 -0.26
CA PHE A 213 -6.82 8.83 -1.39
C PHE A 213 -5.75 9.29 -2.37
N PHE A 214 -5.10 8.38 -3.07
CA PHE A 214 -4.11 8.74 -4.10
C PHE A 214 -4.19 7.82 -5.31
N PHE A 215 -3.82 8.36 -6.48
CA PHE A 215 -3.50 7.56 -7.66
C PHE A 215 -2.13 7.95 -8.22
N ILE A 216 -1.54 7.07 -9.02
CA ILE A 216 -0.21 7.28 -9.60
C ILE A 216 -0.34 8.13 -10.88
N ALA A 217 0.52 9.15 -11.02
CA ALA A 217 0.60 9.93 -12.25
C ALA A 217 0.94 9.03 -13.46
N ASN A 218 0.37 9.33 -14.62
CA ASN A 218 0.40 8.53 -15.87
C ASN A 218 -0.35 7.20 -15.84
N ASP A 219 -1.10 6.88 -14.79
CA ASP A 219 -1.87 5.64 -14.74
C ASP A 219 -3.39 5.89 -14.77
N SER A 220 -3.94 5.96 -16.00
CA SER A 220 -5.37 6.22 -16.19
C SER A 220 -6.28 5.14 -15.60
N LEU A 221 -5.81 3.89 -15.51
CA LEU A 221 -6.60 2.79 -14.96
C LEU A 221 -6.65 2.89 -13.44
N GLY A 222 -5.48 3.02 -12.79
CA GLY A 222 -5.42 3.25 -11.34
C GLY A 222 -6.07 4.56 -10.91
N GLU A 223 -6.05 5.61 -11.74
CA GLU A 223 -6.81 6.84 -11.50
C GLU A 223 -8.32 6.56 -11.49
N THR A 224 -8.84 5.85 -12.49
CA THR A 224 -10.26 5.53 -12.60
C THR A 224 -10.74 4.66 -11.42
N GLU A 225 -9.96 3.65 -11.08
CA GLU A 225 -10.21 2.78 -9.92
C GLU A 225 -10.24 3.59 -8.62
N THR A 226 -9.22 4.41 -8.37
CA THR A 226 -9.13 5.22 -7.15
C THR A 226 -10.25 6.24 -7.05
N ARG A 227 -10.62 6.91 -8.15
CA ARG A 227 -11.76 7.84 -8.16
C ARG A 227 -13.07 7.14 -7.86
N THR A 228 -13.23 5.89 -8.31
CA THR A 228 -14.39 5.06 -7.98
C THR A 228 -14.42 4.75 -6.48
N GLN A 229 -13.31 4.26 -5.91
CA GLN A 229 -13.19 3.97 -4.48
C GLN A 229 -13.38 5.23 -3.61
N TYR A 230 -12.80 6.35 -4.01
CA TYR A 230 -13.01 7.64 -3.36
C TYR A 230 -14.49 8.05 -3.38
N GLY A 231 -15.20 7.80 -4.49
CA GLY A 231 -16.64 8.00 -4.59
C GLY A 231 -17.45 7.14 -3.60
N THR A 232 -17.11 5.86 -3.45
CA THR A 232 -17.81 4.97 -2.50
C THR A 232 -17.50 5.32 -1.04
N PHE A 233 -16.27 5.75 -0.75
CA PHE A 233 -15.91 6.32 0.55
C PHE A 233 -16.70 7.60 0.85
N LYS A 234 -16.76 8.56 -0.08
CA LYS A 234 -17.52 9.81 0.09
C LYS A 234 -19.03 9.58 0.21
N ALA A 235 -19.57 8.53 -0.41
CA ALA A 235 -20.96 8.14 -0.20
C ALA A 235 -21.21 7.62 1.23
N SER A 236 -20.23 6.93 1.82
CA SER A 236 -20.30 6.41 3.20
C SER A 236 -20.02 7.50 4.24
N TYR A 237 -19.09 8.42 3.94
CA TYR A 237 -18.63 9.49 4.82
C TYR A 237 -18.70 10.87 4.10
N PRO A 238 -19.91 11.41 3.87
CA PRO A 238 -20.09 12.63 3.08
C PRO A 238 -19.40 13.85 3.70
N ASN A 239 -19.29 13.89 5.03
CA ASN A 239 -18.68 15.00 5.77
C ASN A 239 -17.18 14.81 6.05
N ALA A 240 -16.58 13.68 5.70
CA ALA A 240 -15.15 13.46 5.89
C ALA A 240 -14.35 14.40 4.97
N ASP A 241 -13.40 15.14 5.53
CA ASP A 241 -12.51 16.02 4.77
C ASP A 241 -11.24 15.23 4.43
N VAL A 242 -11.33 14.37 3.42
CA VAL A 242 -10.23 13.50 2.97
C VAL A 242 -9.96 13.82 1.51
N PRO A 243 -8.79 14.36 1.14
CA PRO A 243 -8.51 14.76 -0.23
C PRO A 243 -8.18 13.58 -1.14
N LEU A 244 -8.38 13.78 -2.44
CA LEU A 244 -7.84 12.94 -3.50
C LEU A 244 -6.56 13.59 -4.04
N LEU A 245 -5.48 12.82 -4.04
CA LEU A 245 -4.13 13.26 -4.40
C LEU A 245 -3.58 12.47 -5.58
N VAL A 246 -2.47 12.95 -6.09
CA VAL A 246 -1.65 12.29 -7.11
C VAL A 246 -0.27 12.02 -6.53
N LEU A 247 0.27 10.85 -6.83
CA LEU A 247 1.63 10.44 -6.50
C LEU A 247 2.51 10.46 -7.78
N ASP A 248 3.58 11.25 -7.78
CA ASP A 248 4.69 11.12 -8.74
C ASP A 248 5.85 10.36 -8.08
N TYR A 249 5.99 9.08 -8.44
CA TYR A 249 7.04 8.21 -7.91
C TYR A 249 8.46 8.56 -8.40
N ASN A 250 8.63 9.52 -9.30
CA ASN A 250 9.94 10.01 -9.73
C ASN A 250 10.36 11.28 -8.98
N ALA A 251 9.43 11.93 -8.27
CA ALA A 251 9.70 13.18 -7.59
C ALA A 251 10.68 12.98 -6.42
N LYS A 252 11.61 13.92 -6.27
CA LYS A 252 12.62 13.85 -5.20
C LYS A 252 12.15 14.43 -3.88
N GLU A 253 11.41 15.54 -3.89
CA GLU A 253 11.05 16.26 -2.67
C GLU A 253 9.55 16.42 -2.48
N SER A 254 8.76 16.38 -3.55
CA SER A 254 7.31 16.64 -3.45
C SER A 254 6.53 15.65 -4.31
N PRO A 255 6.47 14.38 -3.88
CA PRO A 255 5.78 13.34 -4.64
C PRO A 255 4.26 13.45 -4.59
N PHE A 256 3.68 14.18 -3.61
CA PHE A 256 2.24 14.36 -3.51
C PHE A 256 1.80 15.74 -3.98
N PHE A 257 0.69 15.79 -4.72
CA PHE A 257 0.00 17.03 -5.10
C PHE A 257 -1.50 16.79 -5.29
N LYS A 258 -2.29 17.86 -5.26
CA LYS A 258 -3.76 17.77 -5.35
C LYS A 258 -4.21 17.23 -6.70
N ALA A 259 -5.21 16.36 -6.69
CA ALA A 259 -5.91 15.96 -7.90
C ALA A 259 -6.93 17.03 -8.33
N ASP A 260 -6.88 17.40 -9.59
CA ASP A 260 -7.84 18.21 -10.33
C ASP A 260 -8.69 17.23 -11.15
N ASN A 261 -9.99 17.48 -11.19
CA ASN A 261 -10.94 16.65 -11.93
C ASN A 261 -10.86 16.86 -13.46
N THR A 262 -10.04 17.80 -13.93
CA THR A 262 -9.96 18.19 -15.34
C THR A 262 -8.62 17.90 -16.00
N GLN A 263 -7.64 17.37 -15.25
CA GLN A 263 -6.27 17.24 -15.71
C GLN A 263 -5.77 15.80 -15.69
N MET A 264 -5.16 15.38 -16.80
CA MET A 264 -4.30 14.18 -16.85
C MET A 264 -2.93 14.53 -16.28
N TYR A 265 -2.41 13.68 -15.39
CA TYR A 265 -1.13 13.90 -14.73
C TYR A 265 -0.03 13.09 -15.35
N THR A 266 1.11 13.73 -15.63
CA THR A 266 2.27 13.06 -16.21
C THR A 266 3.49 13.17 -15.31
N THR A 267 4.07 12.05 -14.88
CA THR A 267 5.38 12.03 -14.23
C THR A 267 6.42 12.71 -15.12
N GLY A 268 7.22 13.61 -14.55
CA GLY A 268 8.38 14.13 -15.26
C GLY A 268 9.34 12.99 -15.59
N ALA A 269 9.98 13.02 -16.77
CA ALA A 269 11.11 12.12 -17.03
C ALA A 269 12.16 12.31 -15.92
N PRO A 270 12.96 11.30 -15.55
CA PRO A 270 14.01 11.45 -14.54
C PRO A 270 15.04 12.46 -15.04
N THR A 271 14.87 13.73 -14.69
CA THR A 271 15.84 14.79 -14.98
C THR A 271 16.52 15.19 -13.68
N THR A 272 17.85 15.19 -13.70
CA THR A 272 18.70 15.83 -12.70
C THR A 272 18.44 17.33 -12.69
N GLY A 273 17.46 17.81 -11.91
CA GLY A 273 17.26 19.25 -11.70
C GLY A 273 15.85 19.63 -11.24
N ASN A 274 15.80 20.24 -10.05
CA ASN A 274 14.75 21.09 -9.46
C ASN A 274 13.33 20.95 -10.04
N GLY A 275 12.60 19.92 -9.57
CA GLY A 275 11.22 19.97 -9.04
C GLY A 275 10.14 20.87 -9.66
N LEU A 276 10.23 21.31 -10.92
CA LEU A 276 9.13 21.98 -11.62
C LEU A 276 8.69 21.12 -12.80
N MET A 277 7.57 20.42 -12.61
CA MET A 277 6.91 19.67 -13.69
C MET A 277 6.35 20.67 -14.70
N THR A 278 6.68 20.51 -15.98
CA THR A 278 6.15 21.37 -17.05
C THR A 278 4.80 20.83 -17.52
N THR A 279 3.79 21.68 -17.50
CA THR A 279 2.48 21.41 -18.11
C THR A 279 2.62 21.22 -19.62
N PRO A 280 2.08 20.15 -20.23
CA PRO A 280 1.91 20.13 -21.68
C PRO A 280 0.83 21.15 -22.05
N SER A 281 1.20 22.25 -22.72
CA SER A 281 0.21 23.13 -23.32
C SER A 281 -0.39 22.43 -24.54
N TYR A 282 -1.72 22.27 -24.54
CA TYR A 282 -2.43 21.75 -25.69
C TYR A 282 -2.45 22.82 -26.80
N GLY A 283 -1.51 22.70 -27.75
CA GLY A 283 -1.47 23.50 -28.96
C GLY A 283 -2.37 22.91 -30.05
N THR A 284 -3.46 23.60 -30.38
CA THR A 284 -4.30 23.30 -31.55
C THR A 284 -3.60 23.59 -32.89
N THR A 285 -3.66 22.60 -33.80
CA THR A 285 -3.56 22.62 -35.29
C THR A 285 -2.24 23.05 -35.96
N GLN A 286 -1.61 22.18 -36.77
CA GLN A 286 -1.78 22.14 -38.24
C GLN A 286 -0.94 21.02 -38.93
N SER A 287 -1.39 20.64 -40.12
CA SER A 287 -1.01 19.56 -41.02
C SER A 287 0.44 19.52 -41.53
N GLY A 288 0.98 18.33 -41.79
CA GLY A 288 2.09 18.15 -42.73
C GLY A 288 2.78 16.78 -42.76
N TRP A 289 2.38 15.91 -43.70
CA TRP A 289 3.18 14.94 -44.45
C TRP A 289 4.19 14.01 -43.73
N TYR A 290 3.88 12.70 -43.71
CA TYR A 290 4.84 11.59 -43.57
C TYR A 290 4.94 10.81 -44.90
N PRO A 291 6.13 10.34 -45.31
CA PRO A 291 6.24 9.21 -46.23
C PRO A 291 6.28 7.87 -45.47
N GLU A 292 5.54 6.91 -46.03
CA GLU A 292 5.55 5.45 -45.80
C GLU A 292 6.99 4.89 -45.79
N SER A 293 7.40 3.86 -45.02
CA SER A 293 6.96 2.45 -44.89
C SER A 293 8.06 1.72 -44.06
N PRO A 294 8.03 0.40 -43.74
CA PRO A 294 6.95 -0.58 -43.84
C PRO A 294 6.71 -1.44 -42.56
N VAL A 295 5.59 -2.15 -42.65
CA VAL A 295 5.06 -3.20 -41.78
C VAL A 295 6.01 -4.38 -41.58
N THR A 296 6.14 -4.84 -40.34
CA THR A 296 6.37 -6.27 -40.03
C THR A 296 5.45 -6.71 -38.89
N THR A 297 4.81 -7.85 -39.13
CA THR A 297 3.69 -8.47 -38.44
C THR A 297 4.02 -9.10 -37.08
N SER A 298 3.08 -9.00 -36.14
CA SER A 298 2.96 -9.78 -34.88
C SER A 298 2.80 -11.29 -35.13
N PRO A 299 2.95 -12.12 -34.08
CA PRO A 299 1.83 -12.52 -33.21
C PRO A 299 2.16 -12.27 -31.72
N GLU A 300 1.24 -11.70 -30.92
CA GLU A 300 0.24 -12.37 -30.05
C GLU A 300 0.85 -13.36 -29.03
N ASP A 301 0.67 -13.03 -27.73
CA ASP A 301 0.47 -13.85 -26.51
C ASP A 301 0.73 -12.90 -25.30
N ALA A 302 -0.26 -12.33 -24.60
CA ALA A 302 -1.18 -12.92 -23.62
C ALA A 302 -0.48 -13.77 -22.52
N ASP A 303 -0.14 -13.13 -21.39
CA ASP A 303 -0.42 -13.58 -20.01
C ASP A 303 0.56 -12.93 -19.01
N GLY A 304 0.07 -11.89 -18.32
CA GLY A 304 0.72 -11.29 -17.16
C GLY A 304 0.35 -12.08 -15.91
N GLN A 305 1.06 -13.18 -15.66
CA GLN A 305 0.99 -13.91 -14.40
C GLN A 305 2.05 -13.35 -13.46
N ALA A 306 1.62 -12.69 -12.38
CA ALA A 306 2.49 -12.33 -11.27
C ALA A 306 3.11 -13.63 -10.71
N GLY A 307 4.42 -13.77 -10.89
CA GLY A 307 5.17 -14.93 -10.43
C GLY A 307 5.30 -14.91 -8.92
N SER A 308 4.42 -15.65 -8.23
CA SER A 308 4.68 -16.17 -6.89
C SER A 308 5.88 -17.12 -6.97
N THR A 309 7.04 -16.69 -6.49
CA THR A 309 8.17 -17.60 -6.24
C THR A 309 8.05 -18.13 -4.82
N SER A 310 7.28 -19.20 -4.66
CA SER A 310 7.24 -20.00 -3.45
C SER A 310 8.60 -20.66 -3.18
N ASN A 311 9.36 -20.14 -2.22
CA ASN A 311 10.52 -20.86 -1.66
C ASN A 311 10.04 -21.81 -0.56
N ALA A 312 9.54 -22.97 -0.97
CA ALA A 312 9.27 -24.08 -0.07
C ALA A 312 10.58 -24.69 0.43
N TYR A 313 10.96 -24.40 1.67
CA TYR A 313 12.07 -25.06 2.36
C TYR A 313 11.69 -26.51 2.70
N GLY A 314 11.97 -27.43 1.78
CA GLY A 314 11.99 -28.87 2.04
C GLY A 314 13.23 -29.25 2.87
N LYS A 315 13.09 -29.39 4.19
CA LYS A 315 14.10 -30.07 5.02
C LYS A 315 14.04 -31.58 4.76
N SER A 316 15.02 -32.10 4.04
CA SER A 316 15.33 -33.54 4.01
C SER A 316 15.81 -33.99 5.38
N ILE A 317 14.99 -34.79 6.06
CA ILE A 317 15.38 -35.52 7.28
C ILE A 317 16.10 -36.80 6.83
N THR A 318 17.41 -36.87 7.07
CA THR A 318 18.20 -38.09 6.90
C THR A 318 17.91 -39.02 8.08
N LEU A 319 17.08 -40.04 7.87
CA LEU A 319 16.79 -41.07 8.85
C LEU A 319 17.98 -42.05 8.94
N ALA A 320 18.75 -41.99 10.02
CA ALA A 320 19.76 -42.99 10.34
C ALA A 320 19.08 -44.30 10.77
N ALA A 321 19.25 -45.35 9.96
CA ALA A 321 18.75 -46.69 10.26
C ALA A 321 19.54 -47.31 11.43
N LEU A 322 18.85 -47.52 12.56
CA LEU A 322 19.30 -48.38 13.65
C LEU A 322 18.92 -49.82 13.31
N VAL A 323 19.93 -50.63 12.98
CA VAL A 323 19.80 -52.08 12.77
C VAL A 323 19.63 -52.74 14.14
N GLY A 324 18.38 -53.00 14.53
CA GLY A 324 18.01 -53.85 15.67
C GLY A 324 17.68 -55.26 15.19
N GLY A 325 18.67 -56.13 15.16
CA GLY A 325 18.53 -57.55 14.81
C GLY A 325 18.19 -58.42 16.02
N LEU A 326 16.99 -58.99 15.98
CA LEU A 326 16.38 -60.02 16.80
C LEU A 326 17.17 -61.34 16.84
N LEU A 327 17.23 -62.02 18.00
CA LEU A 327 17.38 -63.48 18.25
C LEU A 327 17.57 -63.61 19.79
N LEU A 328 16.93 -64.47 20.60
CA LEU A 328 16.38 -65.81 20.40
C LEU A 328 15.47 -66.11 21.61
N PHE A 329 14.26 -66.62 21.37
CA PHE A 329 13.47 -67.34 22.38
C PHE A 329 13.92 -68.80 22.38
N LEU A 330 14.26 -69.36 23.55
CA LEU A 330 14.21 -70.79 23.83
C LEU A 330 13.68 -70.97 25.26
N ASN A 331 12.49 -71.57 25.36
CA ASN A 331 11.94 -72.13 26.58
C ASN A 331 12.60 -73.50 26.82
N LEU A 332 13.27 -73.66 27.98
CA LEU A 332 13.28 -74.83 28.88
C LEU A 332 14.17 -74.51 30.08
#